data_AF-A0A939AP71-F1
#
_entry.id   AF-A0A939AP71-F1
#
_cell.length_a   1.000
_cell.length_b   1.000
_cell.length_c   1.000
_cell.angle_alpha   90.00
_cell.angle_beta   90.00
_cell.angle_gamma   90.00
#
_symmetry.space_group_name_H-M   'P 1'
#
loop_
_entity.id
_entity.type
_entity.pdbx_description
1 polymer ?
#
loop_
_entity_poly.entity_id
_entity_poly.type
_entity_poly.pdbx_seq_one_letter_code
_entity_poly.pdbx_strand_id
1 'polypeptide(L)'
;MSGQPRHLDLAEFERRLKQLHTDRLRLVRECHECQSVAPLNWQFCAQCGTRLATAYPSCGSQLPPAGAQFCGHCGIRLASNLEG
;
A
#
# COMPACT_ATOMS: atom_id res chain seq x y z
N MET A 1 13.85 -16.99 40.51
CA MET A 1 13.41 -15.66 40.99
C MET A 1 14.63 -14.76 40.82
N SER A 2 14.71 -13.74 39.97
CA SER A 2 13.72 -12.93 39.28
C SER A 2 14.42 -12.31 38.06
N GLY A 3 13.86 -12.46 36.86
CA GLY A 3 14.40 -11.78 35.67
C GLY A 3 14.11 -10.28 35.79
N GLN A 4 15.15 -9.46 35.88
CA GLN A 4 15.00 -8.01 35.92
C GLN A 4 14.32 -7.52 34.63
N PRO A 5 13.33 -6.61 34.73
CA PRO A 5 12.71 -6.03 33.54
C PRO A 5 13.76 -5.24 32.76
N ARG A 6 13.87 -5.50 31.45
CA ARG A 6 14.76 -4.76 30.55
C ARG A 6 14.32 -3.30 30.51
N HIS A 7 14.98 -2.44 31.28
CA HIS A 7 14.79 -1.00 31.19
C HIS A 7 15.36 -0.55 29.84
N LEU A 8 14.49 -0.35 28.85
CA LEU A 8 14.88 0.26 27.58
C LEU A 8 15.31 1.69 27.88
N ASP A 9 16.53 2.05 27.52
CA ASP A 9 16.98 3.44 27.52
C ASP A 9 16.10 4.25 26.53
N LEU A 10 15.89 5.54 26.82
CA LEU A 10 15.13 6.46 25.97
C LEU A 10 15.62 6.40 24.51
N ALA A 11 16.92 6.33 24.26
CA ALA A 11 17.46 6.24 22.90
C ALA A 11 17.10 4.91 22.21
N GLU A 12 17.05 3.79 22.94
CA GLU A 12 16.56 2.51 22.41
C GLU A 12 15.06 2.55 22.09
N PHE A 13 14.28 3.20 22.95
CA PHE A 13 12.84 3.36 22.76
C PHE A 13 12.53 4.21 21.53
N GLU A 14 13.19 5.35 21.38
CA GLU A 14 13.04 6.23 20.20
C GLU A 14 13.41 5.52 18.89
N ARG A 15 14.50 4.74 18.89
CA ARG A 15 14.88 3.92 17.72
C ARG A 15 13.78 2.95 17.33
N ARG A 16 13.17 2.26 18.31
CA ARG A 16 12.08 1.31 18.05
C ARG A 16 10.83 2.00 17.52
N LEU A 17 10.46 3.17 18.05
CA LEU A 17 9.31 3.92 17.55
C LEU A 17 9.51 4.36 16.09
N LYS A 18 10.71 4.84 15.74
CA LYS A 18 11.06 5.19 14.36
C LYS A 18 10.96 3.97 13.43
N GLN A 19 11.48 2.82 13.87
CA GLN A 19 11.38 1.57 13.10
C GLN A 19 9.93 1.15 12.87
N LEU A 20 9.10 1.13 13.92
CA LEU A 20 7.68 0.77 13.80
C LEU A 20 6.92 1.74 12.88
N HIS A 21 7.25 3.02 12.92
CA HIS A 21 6.67 4.00 12.00
C HIS A 21 7.04 3.70 10.54
N THR A 22 8.31 3.41 10.26
CA THR A 22 8.76 3.01 8.92
C THR A 22 8.09 1.72 8.46
N ASP A 23 7.99 0.72 9.32
CA ASP A 23 7.35 -0.56 9.00
C ASP A 23 5.86 -0.37 8.66
N ARG A 24 5.15 0.48 9.41
CA ARG A 24 3.76 0.85 9.09
C ARG A 24 3.66 1.49 7.71
N LEU A 25 4.53 2.44 7.37
CA LEU A 25 4.54 3.11 6.06
C LEU A 25 4.82 2.15 4.88
N ARG A 26 5.37 0.96 5.14
CA ARG A 26 5.53 -0.10 4.14
C ARG A 26 4.31 -1.00 3.96
N LEU A 27 3.26 -0.82 4.78
CA LEU A 27 2.04 -1.62 4.73
C LEU A 27 0.81 -0.81 4.31
N VAL A 28 0.88 0.51 4.46
CA VAL A 28 -0.21 1.43 4.11
C VAL A 28 0.26 2.50 3.14
N ARG A 29 -0.69 3.12 2.47
CA ARG A 29 -0.49 4.27 1.59
C ARG A 29 -1.62 5.27 1.78
N GLU A 30 -1.39 6.51 1.40
CA GLU A 30 -2.41 7.54 1.39
C GLU A 30 -2.99 7.71 -0.02
N CYS A 31 -4.30 7.92 -0.09
CA CYS A 31 -4.95 8.28 -1.34
C CYS A 31 -4.55 9.71 -1.73
N HIS A 32 -4.11 9.91 -2.97
CA HIS A 32 -3.70 11.23 -3.45
C HIS A 32 -4.88 12.21 -3.59
N GLU A 33 -6.09 11.70 -3.81
CA GLU A 33 -7.29 12.53 -3.97
C GLU A 33 -7.93 12.95 -2.64
N CYS A 34 -8.11 12.01 -1.71
CA CYS A 34 -8.85 12.28 -0.46
C CYS A 34 -8.04 12.11 0.83
N GLN A 35 -6.74 11.77 0.73
CA GLN A 35 -5.81 11.60 1.86
C GLN A 35 -6.19 10.47 2.85
N SER A 36 -7.19 9.65 2.53
CA SER A 36 -7.52 8.47 3.34
C SER A 36 -6.38 7.45 3.32
N VAL A 37 -6.06 6.87 4.47
CA VAL A 37 -5.09 5.78 4.58
C VAL A 37 -5.72 4.46 4.12
N ALA A 38 -5.04 3.75 3.22
CA ALA A 38 -5.44 2.45 2.70
C ALA A 38 -4.28 1.44 2.78
N PRO A 39 -4.57 0.15 3.03
CA PRO A 39 -3.58 -0.93 2.86
C PRO A 39 -2.99 -0.97 1.45
N LEU A 40 -1.71 -1.35 1.32
CA LEU A 40 -1.03 -1.41 0.01
C LEU A 40 -1.63 -2.43 -0.97
N ASN A 41 -2.31 -3.46 -0.46
CA ASN A 41 -2.97 -4.48 -1.29
C ASN A 41 -4.34 -4.04 -1.83
N TRP A 42 -4.83 -2.86 -1.45
CA TRP A 42 -6.11 -2.36 -1.96
C TRP A 42 -5.97 -1.78 -3.37
N GLN A 43 -6.96 -2.10 -4.21
CA GLN A 43 -6.99 -1.66 -5.60
C GLN A 43 -7.61 -0.27 -5.78
N PHE A 44 -8.60 0.05 -4.95
CA PHE A 44 -9.37 1.30 -4.98
C PHE A 44 -9.49 1.87 -3.57
N CYS A 45 -9.62 3.19 -3.47
CA CYS A 45 -9.90 3.87 -2.22
C CYS A 45 -11.35 3.60 -1.80
N ALA A 46 -11.55 3.13 -0.57
CA ALA A 46 -12.89 2.88 -0.02
C ALA A 46 -13.67 4.17 0.32
N GLN A 47 -13.03 5.34 0.30
CA GLN A 47 -13.67 6.63 0.58
C GLN A 47 -14.10 7.36 -0.70
N CYS A 48 -13.19 7.49 -1.67
CA CYS A 48 -13.45 8.27 -2.89
C CYS A 48 -13.51 7.45 -4.18
N GLY A 49 -13.20 6.14 -4.14
CA GLY A 49 -13.21 5.27 -5.32
C GLY A 49 -11.97 5.38 -6.21
N THR A 50 -11.09 6.37 -5.99
CA THR A 50 -9.87 6.55 -6.80
C THR A 50 -8.99 5.30 -6.76
N ARG A 51 -8.43 4.98 -7.93
CA ARG A 51 -7.54 3.83 -8.09
C ARG A 51 -6.22 4.02 -7.35
N LEU A 52 -5.84 3.00 -6.58
CA LEU A 52 -4.61 2.99 -5.78
C LEU A 52 -3.56 2.05 -6.37
N ALA A 53 -3.95 0.85 -6.81
CA ALA A 53 -3.00 -0.16 -7.26
C ALA A 53 -2.17 0.32 -8.47
N THR A 54 -0.87 0.03 -8.45
CA THR A 54 0.10 0.31 -9.52
C THR A 54 0.47 -0.95 -10.32
N ALA A 55 -0.05 -2.10 -9.91
CA ALA A 55 0.11 -3.39 -10.57
C ALA A 55 -1.24 -4.09 -10.73
N TYR A 56 -1.30 -5.05 -11.65
CA TYR A 56 -2.49 -5.85 -11.91
C TYR A 56 -2.62 -6.98 -10.87
N PRO A 57 -3.80 -7.22 -10.26
CA PRO A 57 -3.96 -8.23 -9.21
C PRO A 57 -3.70 -9.65 -9.72
N SER A 58 -4.01 -9.93 -10.99
CA SER A 58 -3.96 -11.31 -11.49
C SER A 58 -2.57 -11.78 -11.88
N CYS A 59 -1.67 -10.87 -12.28
CA CYS A 59 -0.33 -11.24 -12.75
C CYS A 59 0.81 -10.43 -12.09
N GLY A 60 0.49 -9.43 -11.27
CA GLY A 60 1.49 -8.57 -10.62
C GLY A 60 2.25 -7.63 -11.56
N SER A 61 2.00 -7.68 -12.87
CA SER A 61 2.65 -6.79 -13.84
C SER A 61 2.21 -5.36 -13.63
N GLN A 62 3.10 -4.41 -13.95
CA GLN A 62 2.77 -2.99 -13.96
C GLN A 62 1.56 -2.74 -14.84
N LEU A 63 0.78 -1.75 -14.45
CA LEU A 63 -0.40 -1.39 -15.23
C LEU A 63 0.01 -0.79 -16.56
N PRO A 64 -0.69 -1.19 -17.64
CA PRO A 64 -0.46 -0.59 -18.94
C PRO A 64 -0.93 0.87 -18.95
N PRO A 65 -0.47 1.66 -19.94
CA PRO A 65 -0.90 3.05 -20.10
C PRO A 65 -2.42 3.18 -20.25
N ALA A 66 -2.92 4.38 -19.98
CA ALA A 66 -4.34 4.71 -20.15
C ALA A 66 -4.84 4.34 -21.56
N GLY A 67 -6.04 3.76 -21.64
CA GLY A 67 -6.64 3.29 -22.90
C GLY A 67 -6.30 1.84 -23.29
N ALA A 68 -5.39 1.17 -22.59
CA ALA A 68 -5.19 -0.27 -22.79
C ALA A 68 -6.44 -1.05 -22.36
N GLN A 69 -6.87 -2.01 -23.18
CA GLN A 69 -8.05 -2.86 -22.91
C GLN A 69 -7.66 -4.22 -22.30
N PHE A 70 -6.41 -4.66 -22.49
CA PHE A 70 -5.91 -5.96 -22.06
C PHE A 70 -4.52 -5.82 -21.43
N CYS A 71 -4.20 -6.70 -20.48
CA CYS A 71 -2.85 -6.81 -19.96
C CYS A 71 -1.92 -7.50 -20.97
N GLY A 72 -0.83 -6.84 -21.38
CA GLY A 72 0.15 -7.41 -22.32
C GLY A 72 0.95 -8.60 -21.77
N HIS A 73 0.88 -8.90 -20.47
CA HIS A 73 1.59 -10.02 -19.85
C HIS A 73 0.71 -11.26 -19.64
N CYS A 74 -0.54 -11.07 -19.16
CA CYS A 74 -1.43 -12.20 -18.84
C CYS A 74 -2.68 -12.30 -19.71
N GLY A 75 -2.92 -11.34 -20.62
CA GLY A 75 -4.07 -11.36 -21.54
C GLY A 75 -5.43 -11.07 -20.91
N ILE A 76 -5.50 -10.83 -19.59
CA ILE A 76 -6.76 -10.53 -18.92
C ILE A 76 -7.26 -9.14 -19.34
N ARG A 77 -8.58 -9.05 -19.58
CA ARG A 77 -9.27 -7.80 -19.88
C ARG A 77 -9.21 -6.86 -18.68
N LEU A 78 -8.77 -5.64 -18.92
CA LEU A 78 -8.79 -4.57 -17.93
C LEU A 78 -10.25 -4.10 -17.85
N ALA A 79 -10.84 -4.16 -16.66
CA ALA A 79 -12.17 -3.59 -16.46
C ALA A 79 -12.07 -2.09 -16.78
N SER A 80 -12.82 -1.66 -17.80
CA SER A 80 -12.83 -0.31 -18.34
C SER A 80 -13.48 0.68 -17.36
N ASN A 81 -12.85 0.93 -16.22
CA ASN A 81 -13.12 2.10 -15.38
C ASN A 81 -11.85 2.98 -15.35
N LEU A 82 -11.20 3.13 -16.51
CA LEU A 82 -10.07 4.03 -16.75
C LEU A 82 -10.52 5.45 -17.12
N GLU A 83 -11.80 5.74 -16.97
CA GLU A 83 -12.41 7.05 -17.22
C GLU A 83 -13.12 7.52 -15.95
N GLY A 84 -12.72 8.68 -15.44
CA GLY A 84 -13.26 9.33 -14.25
C GLY A 84 -12.15 9.89 -13.39
#